data_AF-Q4TAU9-F1
#
_entry.id   AF-Q4TAU9-F1
#
_cell.length_a   1.000
_cell.length_b   1.000
_cell.length_c   1.000
_cell.angle_alpha   90.00
_cell.angle_beta   90.00
_cell.angle_gamma   90.00
#
_symmetry.space_group_name_H-M   'P 1'
#
loop_
_entity.id
_entity.type
_entity.pdbx_description
1 polymer ?
#
loop_
_entity_poly.entity_id
_entity_poly.type
_entity_poly.pdbx_seq_one_letter_code
_entity_poly.pdbx_strand_id
1 'polypeptide(L)'
;LPGLQDVLPEFLRGRFVEAALSYVACNSEGELLCRNNDCWCHCSPRFPQCNCPFADIKVMEENLEKSNQAWSSLNHEFMESAGRSSRQTHTLTSVDDEFKAFLKRLPTDRFLNVSIIAKFWSADLVLQKRYTQLESSTSLVLGKAQKIVRKLFTLSKRCPKQPDIHLPRERPVSFWLAKAQSLLYCNEHGVLGFFSEEVRSCVCPMEHPTCQGVIPCIVGTSTSSCSSCATDNVTRCGACHHGNILHLGSCRPSVAPSLDHYLNLDVDIPDVEVKYLLQRLDSRIEVHAIYISNDVRLGSWFNPAWRKRMLLTLKSNKNKSNLIHMLMGISFQICSTKNSTLEPVPAIYVNPFGGSHSESWFMPVNQPEFSNWERTRLDTVATAQCYNWTLSLGSQWKSFFETVHIYLRSRIITDDPTVNETLFYEPLDLDDQTSNLGYMKINTLKVFGYSMHFDPEGIKDLILQLDYPYTQGTQDAAFQMLLEMRDRINRLSPPAPQPLDLFSCLLRHRLKLSAGEVARIKDSLQMFNSKLPNASPEPELAQLCS
;
A
#
# COMPACT_ATOMS: atom_id res chain seq x y z
N LEU A 1 43.42 69.79 -48.06
CA LEU A 1 42.83 71.13 -47.80
C LEU A 1 43.06 71.43 -46.33
N PRO A 2 43.68 72.58 -45.96
CA PRO A 2 43.70 73.02 -44.57
C PRO A 2 42.25 73.16 -44.06
N GLY A 3 42.01 72.85 -42.80
CA GLY A 3 40.66 72.91 -42.23
C GLY A 3 40.28 74.36 -41.93
N LEU A 4 38.97 74.66 -41.88
CA LEU A 4 38.49 76.04 -41.62
C LEU A 4 39.02 76.60 -40.29
N GLN A 5 39.33 75.73 -39.33
CA GLN A 5 39.96 76.08 -38.07
C GLN A 5 41.35 76.71 -38.22
N ASP A 6 42.10 76.39 -39.29
CA ASP A 6 43.48 76.87 -39.48
C ASP A 6 43.53 78.38 -39.81
N VAL A 7 42.43 78.92 -40.33
CA VAL A 7 42.23 80.35 -40.63
C VAL A 7 41.89 81.15 -39.36
N LEU A 8 41.46 80.49 -38.28
CA LEU A 8 41.07 81.14 -37.04
C LEU A 8 42.28 81.40 -36.13
N PRO A 9 42.25 82.48 -35.31
CA PRO A 9 43.22 82.69 -34.24
C PRO A 9 43.34 81.48 -33.32
N GLU A 10 44.54 81.19 -32.84
CA GLU A 10 44.87 79.97 -32.10
C GLU A 10 43.93 79.71 -30.90
N PHE A 11 43.55 80.76 -30.17
CA PHE A 11 42.64 80.69 -29.03
C PHE A 11 41.18 80.32 -29.39
N LEU A 12 40.77 80.44 -30.65
CA LEU A 12 39.42 80.11 -31.14
C LEU A 12 39.34 78.74 -31.83
N ARG A 13 40.46 78.16 -32.25
CA ARG A 13 40.47 76.92 -33.03
C ARG A 13 39.76 75.77 -32.30
N GLY A 14 40.07 75.58 -31.02
CA GLY A 14 39.45 74.53 -30.19
C GLY A 14 37.95 74.70 -30.05
N ARG A 15 37.49 75.92 -29.72
CA ARG A 15 36.06 76.24 -29.58
C ARG A 15 35.30 76.11 -30.89
N PHE A 16 35.92 76.46 -32.01
CA PHE A 16 35.31 76.29 -33.33
C PHE A 16 35.09 74.81 -33.67
N VAL A 17 36.08 73.96 -33.42
CA VAL A 17 35.95 72.51 -33.64
C VAL A 17 34.89 71.90 -32.73
N GLU A 18 34.87 72.28 -31.44
CA GLU A 18 33.85 71.82 -30.48
C GLU A 18 32.43 72.24 -30.89
N ALA A 19 32.25 73.50 -31.31
CA ALA A 19 30.98 74.01 -31.81
C ALA A 19 30.56 73.33 -33.13
N ALA A 20 31.51 73.09 -34.05
CA ALA A 20 31.24 72.41 -35.30
C ALA A 20 30.85 70.93 -35.08
N LEU A 21 31.55 70.22 -34.18
CA LEU A 21 31.20 68.85 -33.80
C LEU A 21 29.84 68.78 -33.10
N SER A 22 29.53 69.74 -32.22
CA SER A 22 28.21 69.84 -31.57
C SER A 22 27.10 70.14 -32.59
N TYR A 23 27.37 71.03 -33.56
CA TYR A 23 26.42 71.33 -34.64
C TYR A 23 26.09 70.08 -35.46
N VAL A 24 27.11 69.32 -35.86
CA VAL A 24 26.94 68.12 -36.70
C VAL A 24 26.34 66.94 -35.93
N ALA A 25 26.82 66.68 -34.71
CA ALA A 25 26.40 65.49 -33.94
C ALA A 25 25.08 65.69 -33.18
N CYS A 26 24.78 66.92 -32.76
CA CYS A 26 23.60 67.25 -31.95
C CYS A 26 22.58 68.11 -32.70
N ASN A 27 22.75 68.32 -34.01
CA ASN A 27 21.83 69.08 -34.86
C ASN A 27 21.51 70.49 -34.33
N SER A 28 22.47 71.16 -33.68
CA SER A 28 22.30 72.45 -32.96
C SER A 28 21.36 72.43 -31.75
N GLU A 29 20.94 71.26 -31.27
CA GLU A 29 20.01 71.10 -30.14
C GLU A 29 20.73 70.97 -28.78
N GLY A 30 22.07 70.92 -28.78
CA GLY A 30 22.88 70.78 -27.58
C GLY A 30 24.39 70.78 -27.85
N GLU A 31 25.17 70.56 -26.79
CA GLU A 31 26.64 70.46 -26.82
C GLU A 31 27.10 69.01 -26.79
N LEU A 32 28.08 68.63 -27.61
CA LEU A 32 28.59 67.25 -27.66
C LEU A 32 29.53 66.97 -26.47
N LEU A 33 29.19 65.97 -25.66
CA LEU A 33 30.00 65.46 -24.56
C LEU A 33 30.45 64.03 -24.86
N CYS A 34 31.76 63.77 -24.78
CA CYS A 34 32.33 62.44 -24.95
C CYS A 34 33.05 62.00 -23.68
N ARG A 35 32.68 60.84 -23.12
CA ARG A 35 33.33 60.24 -21.95
C ARG A 35 33.47 58.73 -22.14
N ASN A 36 34.67 58.20 -21.95
CA ASN A 36 34.96 56.76 -22.06
C ASN A 36 34.47 56.11 -23.38
N ASN A 37 34.75 56.74 -24.53
CA ASN A 37 34.28 56.33 -25.86
C ASN A 37 32.74 56.32 -26.06
N ASP A 38 31.99 56.96 -25.17
CA ASP A 38 30.55 57.16 -25.30
C ASP A 38 30.27 58.66 -25.45
N CYS A 39 29.71 59.07 -26.60
CA CYS A 39 29.43 60.46 -26.93
C CYS A 39 27.92 60.73 -26.96
N TRP A 40 27.49 61.87 -26.44
CA TRP A 40 26.09 62.27 -26.40
C TRP A 40 25.92 63.78 -26.32
N CYS A 41 24.71 64.25 -26.56
CA CYS A 41 24.40 65.67 -26.52
C CYS A 41 23.92 66.08 -25.13
N HIS A 42 24.54 67.09 -24.54
CA HIS A 42 23.95 67.84 -23.45
C HIS A 42 22.84 68.73 -24.03
N CYS A 43 21.61 68.24 -23.93
CA CYS A 43 20.46 68.88 -24.56
C CYS A 43 20.17 70.26 -23.97
N SER A 44 19.89 71.23 -24.85
CA SER A 44 19.36 72.53 -24.46
C SER A 44 17.98 72.38 -23.79
N PRO A 45 17.60 73.27 -22.85
CA PRO A 45 16.25 73.28 -22.26
C PRO A 45 15.11 73.37 -23.29
N ARG A 46 15.38 73.91 -24.49
CA ARG A 46 14.41 73.97 -25.60
C ARG A 46 14.21 72.63 -26.31
N PHE A 47 15.17 71.71 -26.20
CA PHE A 47 15.19 70.42 -26.89
C PHE A 47 15.56 69.29 -25.93
N PRO A 48 14.78 69.04 -24.86
CA PRO A 48 15.13 68.06 -23.82
C PRO A 48 15.28 66.61 -24.32
N GLN A 49 14.87 66.33 -25.55
CA GLN A 49 14.87 65.02 -26.18
C GLN A 49 15.87 64.92 -27.34
N CYS A 50 16.87 65.81 -27.42
CA CYS A 50 17.84 65.86 -28.53
C CYS A 50 18.62 64.54 -28.77
N ASN A 51 18.72 63.67 -27.76
CA ASN A 51 19.34 62.34 -27.89
C ASN A 51 18.36 61.22 -28.31
N CYS A 52 17.08 61.52 -28.55
CA CYS A 52 16.06 60.53 -28.88
C CYS A 52 15.82 60.40 -30.39
N PRO A 53 16.24 59.30 -31.03
CA PRO A 53 15.89 59.01 -32.41
C PRO A 53 14.47 58.41 -32.50
N PHE A 54 13.43 59.26 -32.35
CA PHE A 54 12.03 58.79 -32.28
C PHE A 54 11.57 57.99 -33.50
N ALA A 55 11.97 58.40 -34.71
CA ALA A 55 11.61 57.70 -35.94
C ALA A 55 12.22 56.29 -35.97
N ASP A 56 13.50 56.15 -35.61
CA ASP A 56 14.18 54.85 -35.59
C ASP A 56 13.63 53.93 -34.50
N ILE A 57 13.34 54.47 -33.31
CA ILE A 57 12.68 53.72 -32.23
C ILE A 57 11.34 53.19 -32.72
N LYS A 58 10.50 54.03 -33.34
CA LYS A 58 9.18 53.63 -33.85
C LYS A 58 9.29 52.53 -34.92
N VAL A 59 10.22 52.66 -35.86
CA VAL A 59 10.45 51.63 -36.89
C VAL A 59 10.88 50.30 -36.26
N MET A 60 11.71 50.33 -35.22
CA MET A 60 12.12 49.12 -34.52
C MET A 60 10.98 48.50 -33.69
N GLU A 61 10.13 49.31 -33.04
CA GLU A 61 8.90 48.87 -32.38
C GLU A 61 7.96 48.17 -33.38
N GLU A 62 7.71 48.76 -34.55
CA GLU A 62 6.88 48.15 -35.62
C GLU A 62 7.48 46.83 -36.15
N ASN A 63 8.80 46.73 -36.26
CA ASN A 63 9.46 45.49 -36.68
C ASN A 63 9.41 44.39 -35.61
N LEU A 64 9.44 44.77 -34.33
CA LEU A 64 9.25 43.83 -33.23
C LEU A 64 7.81 43.29 -33.25
N GLU A 65 6.83 44.17 -33.47
CA GLU A 65 5.42 43.78 -33.58
C GLU A 65 5.18 42.82 -34.78
N LYS A 66 5.78 43.09 -35.94
CA LYS A 66 5.77 42.13 -37.07
C LYS A 66 6.37 40.78 -36.71
N SER A 67 7.40 40.75 -35.86
CA SER A 67 8.01 39.49 -35.40
C SER A 67 7.08 38.75 -34.44
N ASN A 68 6.36 39.45 -33.57
CA ASN A 68 5.32 38.87 -32.70
C ASN A 68 4.17 38.29 -33.51
N GLN A 69 3.70 39.00 -34.53
CA GLN A 69 2.65 38.54 -35.43
C GLN A 69 3.08 37.29 -36.22
N ALA A 70 4.30 37.28 -36.75
CA ALA A 70 4.86 36.11 -37.44
C ALA A 70 4.98 34.91 -36.50
N TRP A 71 5.44 35.12 -35.26
CA TRP A 71 5.51 34.06 -34.25
C TRP A 71 4.11 33.51 -33.92
N SER A 72 3.13 34.40 -33.73
CA SER A 72 1.74 34.00 -33.48
C SER A 72 1.18 33.19 -34.65
N SER A 73 1.40 33.64 -35.90
CA SER A 73 0.95 32.94 -37.12
C SER A 73 1.54 31.54 -37.20
N LEU A 74 2.86 31.36 -37.00
CA LEU A 74 3.50 30.05 -37.05
C LEU A 74 2.90 29.07 -36.03
N ASN A 75 2.71 29.52 -34.79
CA ASN A 75 2.13 28.71 -33.73
C ASN A 75 0.64 28.44 -33.96
N HIS A 76 -0.06 29.41 -34.53
CA HIS A 76 -1.45 29.28 -34.91
C HIS A 76 -1.58 28.29 -36.07
N GLU A 77 -0.82 28.38 -37.16
CA GLU A 77 -0.82 27.44 -38.28
C GLU A 77 -0.48 26.00 -37.89
N PHE A 78 0.41 25.82 -36.90
CA PHE A 78 0.66 24.50 -36.32
C PHE A 78 -0.58 23.92 -35.62
N MET A 79 -1.40 24.78 -35.00
CA MET A 79 -2.64 24.41 -34.29
C MET A 79 -3.88 24.38 -35.20
N GLU A 80 -3.96 25.32 -36.16
CA GLU A 80 -5.02 25.69 -37.10
C GLU A 80 -4.63 25.39 -38.56
N SER A 81 -4.09 24.20 -38.80
CA SER A 81 -4.56 23.42 -39.96
C SER A 81 -6.08 23.15 -39.77
N ALA A 82 -6.84 24.23 -39.88
CA ALA A 82 -8.22 24.45 -39.47
C ALA A 82 -8.63 25.80 -40.08
N GLY A 83 -9.36 25.78 -41.18
CA GLY A 83 -10.26 26.89 -41.50
C GLY A 83 -9.64 28.17 -42.12
N ARG A 84 -9.13 28.07 -43.35
CA ARG A 84 -9.51 29.06 -44.37
C ARG A 84 -10.03 28.35 -45.62
N SER A 85 -11.34 28.19 -45.66
CA SER A 85 -12.09 28.11 -46.90
C SER A 85 -11.86 29.43 -47.65
N SER A 86 -10.93 29.43 -48.60
CA SER A 86 -11.03 30.30 -49.76
C SER A 86 -11.55 29.45 -50.91
N ARG A 87 -12.56 30.00 -51.58
CA ARG A 87 -13.31 29.42 -52.68
C ARG A 87 -12.43 28.64 -53.67
N GLN A 88 -12.88 27.40 -53.91
CA GLN A 88 -13.02 26.81 -55.25
C GLN A 88 -11.73 26.40 -55.98
N THR A 89 -11.37 25.12 -55.88
CA THR A 89 -11.42 24.14 -56.99
C THR A 89 -10.91 22.77 -56.53
N HIS A 90 -11.61 21.73 -56.97
CA HIS A 90 -11.31 20.31 -56.75
C HIS A 90 -9.89 19.96 -57.21
N THR A 91 -9.10 19.31 -56.35
CA THR A 91 -8.35 18.06 -56.64
C THR A 91 -7.59 17.59 -55.39
N LEU A 92 -7.75 16.29 -55.10
CA LEU A 92 -7.02 15.36 -54.22
C LEU A 92 -6.04 15.90 -53.14
N THR A 93 -6.27 15.41 -51.92
CA THR A 93 -5.32 15.26 -50.79
C THR A 93 -4.67 16.54 -50.24
N SER A 94 -5.33 17.18 -49.27
CA SER A 94 -4.72 18.21 -48.41
C SER A 94 -3.78 17.56 -47.39
N VAL A 95 -2.49 17.89 -47.48
CA VAL A 95 -1.37 17.33 -46.70
C VAL A 95 -1.13 18.07 -45.37
N ASP A 96 -1.98 19.03 -44.96
CA ASP A 96 -1.75 19.83 -43.76
C ASP A 96 -2.87 19.65 -42.70
N ASP A 97 -2.80 18.60 -41.89
CA ASP A 97 -3.77 18.31 -40.80
C ASP A 97 -3.19 17.47 -39.63
N GLU A 98 -1.89 17.57 -39.36
CA GLU A 98 -1.15 16.57 -38.56
C GLU A 98 -1.41 16.63 -37.04
N PHE A 99 -1.53 17.83 -36.43
CA PHE A 99 -1.82 17.95 -34.99
C PHE A 99 -3.25 17.49 -34.66
N LYS A 100 -4.22 17.78 -35.52
CA LYS A 100 -5.59 17.26 -35.39
C LYS A 100 -5.67 15.76 -35.64
N ALA A 101 -4.92 15.26 -36.63
CA ALA A 101 -4.84 13.84 -36.88
C ALA A 101 -4.28 13.10 -35.67
N PHE A 102 -3.27 13.66 -34.99
CA PHE A 102 -2.78 13.15 -33.71
C PHE A 102 -3.89 13.07 -32.66
N LEU A 103 -4.65 14.16 -32.44
CA LEU A 103 -5.76 14.15 -31.47
C LEU A 103 -6.81 13.08 -31.77
N LYS A 104 -7.14 12.87 -33.06
CA LYS A 104 -8.10 11.84 -33.48
C LYS A 104 -7.61 10.40 -33.29
N ARG A 105 -6.28 10.18 -33.21
CA ARG A 105 -5.68 8.86 -32.97
C ARG A 105 -5.60 8.52 -31.47
N LEU A 106 -5.79 9.50 -30.59
CA LEU A 106 -5.74 9.27 -29.16
C LEU A 106 -6.97 8.46 -28.69
N PRO A 107 -6.78 7.47 -27.79
CA PRO A 107 -7.88 6.68 -27.25
C PRO A 107 -8.90 7.55 -26.50
N THR A 108 -10.19 7.35 -26.76
CA THR A 108 -11.30 8.05 -26.08
C THR A 108 -12.06 7.16 -25.08
N ASP A 109 -11.73 5.87 -25.04
CA ASP A 109 -12.33 4.85 -24.17
C ASP A 109 -11.80 4.91 -22.72
N ARG A 110 -10.77 5.72 -22.46
CA ARG A 110 -10.11 5.85 -21.16
C ARG A 110 -9.45 7.22 -21.01
N PHE A 111 -9.20 7.60 -19.76
CA PHE A 111 -8.49 8.84 -19.44
C PHE A 111 -7.02 8.76 -19.84
N LEU A 112 -6.51 9.86 -20.40
CA LEU A 112 -5.11 10.02 -20.80
C LEU A 112 -4.48 11.17 -20.00
N ASN A 113 -3.50 10.83 -19.18
CA ASN A 113 -2.65 11.83 -18.55
C ASN A 113 -1.59 12.36 -19.55
N VAL A 114 -0.96 13.49 -19.23
CA VAL A 114 0.08 14.15 -20.03
C VAL A 114 1.21 13.18 -20.36
N SER A 115 1.58 12.28 -19.44
CA SER A 115 2.63 11.29 -19.67
C SER A 115 2.25 10.26 -20.74
N ILE A 116 1.00 9.80 -20.78
CA ILE A 116 0.49 8.89 -21.81
C ILE A 116 0.40 9.62 -23.15
N ILE A 117 -0.11 10.86 -23.15
CA ILE A 117 -0.16 11.70 -24.35
C ILE A 117 1.25 11.92 -24.90
N ALA A 118 2.25 12.14 -24.03
CA ALA A 118 3.66 12.28 -24.42
C ALA A 118 4.21 11.02 -25.10
N LYS A 119 3.82 9.82 -24.64
CA LYS A 119 4.20 8.56 -25.30
C LYS A 119 3.63 8.48 -26.71
N PHE A 120 2.34 8.79 -26.88
CA PHE A 120 1.73 8.86 -28.22
C PHE A 120 2.39 9.93 -29.10
N TRP A 121 2.68 11.11 -28.54
CA TRP A 121 3.37 12.20 -29.22
C TRP A 121 4.74 11.75 -29.75
N SER A 122 5.52 11.05 -28.91
CA SER A 122 6.85 10.53 -29.28
C SER A 122 6.80 9.42 -30.35
N ALA A 123 5.70 8.66 -30.40
CA ALA A 123 5.51 7.59 -31.38
C ALA A 123 5.04 8.11 -32.75
N ASP A 124 4.52 9.33 -32.83
CA ASP A 124 3.98 9.91 -34.07
C ASP A 124 5.06 10.65 -34.88
N LEU A 125 5.73 9.92 -35.76
CA LEU A 125 6.85 10.44 -36.58
C LEU A 125 6.45 11.65 -37.45
N VAL A 126 5.21 11.69 -37.92
CA VAL A 126 4.70 12.77 -38.79
C VAL A 126 4.59 14.06 -37.97
N LEU A 127 3.96 13.97 -36.80
CA LEU A 127 3.85 15.09 -35.87
C LEU A 127 5.22 15.59 -35.39
N GLN A 128 6.15 14.68 -35.09
CA GLN A 128 7.52 15.02 -34.70
C GLN A 128 8.21 15.88 -35.75
N LYS A 129 8.17 15.45 -37.02
CA LYS A 129 8.80 16.18 -38.13
C LYS A 129 8.24 17.61 -38.26
N ARG A 130 6.92 17.76 -38.11
CA ARG A 130 6.25 19.06 -38.17
C ARG A 130 6.60 19.95 -36.97
N TYR A 131 6.70 19.37 -35.78
CA TYR A 131 7.14 20.09 -34.60
C TYR A 131 8.58 20.59 -34.74
N THR A 132 9.51 19.80 -35.30
CA THR A 132 10.88 20.27 -35.61
C THR A 132 10.88 21.44 -36.60
N GLN A 133 9.99 21.41 -37.61
CA GLN A 133 9.82 22.52 -38.55
C GLN A 133 9.31 23.79 -37.85
N LEU A 134 8.36 23.65 -36.92
CA LEU A 134 7.90 24.76 -36.10
C LEU A 134 9.03 25.33 -35.25
N GLU A 135 9.79 24.49 -34.55
CA GLU A 135 10.91 24.88 -33.66
C GLU A 135 12.00 25.67 -34.42
N SER A 136 12.40 25.19 -35.59
CA SER A 136 13.35 25.90 -36.45
C SER A 136 12.81 27.24 -36.97
N SER A 137 11.55 27.31 -37.36
CA SER A 137 10.93 28.55 -37.87
C SER A 137 10.75 29.59 -36.75
N THR A 138 10.31 29.13 -35.59
CA THR A 138 10.09 29.96 -34.41
C THR A 138 11.41 30.49 -33.86
N SER A 139 12.44 29.64 -33.68
CA SER A 139 13.78 30.08 -33.23
C SER A 139 14.39 31.16 -34.14
N LEU A 140 14.17 31.08 -35.46
CA LEU A 140 14.60 32.12 -36.40
C LEU A 140 13.91 33.48 -36.13
N VAL A 141 12.59 33.47 -35.90
CA VAL A 141 11.82 34.68 -35.57
C VAL A 141 12.23 35.26 -34.23
N LEU A 142 12.42 34.43 -33.21
CA LEU A 142 12.90 34.87 -31.90
C LEU A 142 14.30 35.48 -31.98
N GLY A 143 15.21 34.88 -32.74
CA GLY A 143 16.54 35.44 -32.97
C GLY A 143 16.51 36.81 -33.66
N LYS A 144 15.55 37.05 -34.57
CA LYS A 144 15.31 38.38 -35.17
C LYS A 144 14.76 39.36 -34.13
N ALA A 145 13.76 38.98 -33.35
CA ALA A 145 13.16 39.80 -32.31
C ALA A 145 14.20 40.23 -31.25
N GLN A 146 15.04 39.30 -30.78
CA GLN A 146 16.13 39.58 -29.84
C GLN A 146 17.14 40.59 -30.40
N LYS A 147 17.48 40.51 -31.70
CA LYS A 147 18.35 41.50 -32.36
C LYS A 147 17.70 42.89 -32.40
N ILE A 148 16.40 42.97 -32.66
CA ILE A 148 15.64 44.24 -32.66
C ILE A 148 15.62 44.84 -31.26
N VAL A 149 15.35 44.03 -30.23
CA VAL A 149 15.36 44.47 -28.83
C VAL A 149 16.72 45.03 -28.40
N ARG A 150 17.82 44.37 -28.78
CA ARG A 150 19.18 44.91 -28.52
C ARG A 150 19.39 46.27 -29.19
N LYS A 151 18.90 46.48 -30.42
CA LYS A 151 18.96 47.78 -31.10
C LYS A 151 18.09 48.83 -30.40
N LEU A 152 16.88 48.47 -29.96
CA LEU A 152 16.00 49.35 -29.20
C LEU A 152 16.69 49.85 -27.92
N PHE A 153 17.32 48.95 -27.16
CA PHE A 153 18.09 49.34 -25.96
C PHE A 153 19.26 50.30 -26.28
N THR A 154 19.97 50.09 -27.40
CA THR A 154 21.03 51.00 -27.82
C THR A 154 20.48 52.38 -28.20
N LEU A 155 19.38 52.43 -28.95
CA LEU A 155 18.74 53.68 -29.40
C LEU A 155 18.09 54.45 -28.24
N SER A 156 17.55 53.74 -27.24
CA SER A 156 16.85 54.36 -26.10
C SER A 156 17.75 54.68 -24.92
N LYS A 157 19.04 54.32 -24.95
CA LYS A 157 20.00 54.46 -23.82
C LYS A 157 19.96 55.84 -23.14
N ARG A 158 19.76 56.90 -23.92
CA ARG A 158 19.75 58.31 -23.47
C ARG A 158 18.44 59.02 -23.80
N CYS A 159 17.41 58.25 -24.13
CA CYS A 159 16.10 58.77 -24.46
C CYS A 159 15.15 58.63 -23.26
N PRO A 160 14.45 59.68 -22.82
CA PRO A 160 13.41 59.56 -21.79
C PRO A 160 12.24 58.65 -22.17
N LYS A 161 11.97 58.43 -23.48
CA LYS A 161 10.91 57.51 -23.92
C LYS A 161 11.36 56.06 -23.67
N GLN A 162 10.56 55.32 -22.90
CA GLN A 162 10.71 53.88 -22.80
C GLN A 162 10.18 53.21 -24.08
N PRO A 163 10.98 52.38 -24.76
CA PRO A 163 10.51 51.65 -25.93
C PRO A 163 9.52 50.56 -25.51
N ASP A 164 8.51 50.33 -26.34
CA ASP A 164 7.57 49.23 -26.13
C ASP A 164 8.21 47.89 -26.56
N ILE A 165 8.40 46.98 -25.60
CA ILE A 165 9.13 45.72 -25.82
C ILE A 165 8.26 44.54 -25.38
N HIS A 166 7.68 43.87 -26.37
CA HIS A 166 7.01 42.59 -26.22
C HIS A 166 7.79 41.52 -27.01
N LEU A 167 8.38 40.55 -26.30
CA LEU A 167 9.08 39.43 -26.91
C LEU A 167 8.16 38.20 -27.00
N PRO A 168 8.26 37.40 -28.08
CA PRO A 168 7.57 36.14 -28.14
C PRO A 168 8.03 35.18 -27.03
N ARG A 169 7.08 34.47 -26.42
CA ARG A 169 7.37 33.44 -25.42
C ARG A 169 7.54 32.08 -26.08
N GLU A 170 8.68 31.43 -25.82
CA GLU A 170 8.95 30.07 -26.27
C GLU A 170 7.90 29.08 -25.73
N ARG A 171 7.50 28.12 -26.57
CA ARG A 171 6.49 27.10 -26.26
C ARG A 171 7.14 25.72 -26.27
N PRO A 172 7.50 25.15 -25.11
CA PRO A 172 8.09 23.82 -25.04
C PRO A 172 7.06 22.74 -25.39
N VAL A 173 7.52 21.50 -25.62
CA VAL A 173 6.63 20.34 -25.88
C VAL A 173 5.56 20.19 -24.80
N SER A 174 5.89 20.43 -23.52
CA SER A 174 4.94 20.36 -22.41
C SER A 174 3.73 21.29 -22.58
N PHE A 175 3.92 22.47 -23.19
CA PHE A 175 2.81 23.37 -23.52
C PHE A 175 1.84 22.70 -24.51
N TRP A 176 2.37 22.05 -25.55
CA TRP A 176 1.56 21.38 -26.57
C TRP A 176 0.85 20.13 -26.04
N LEU A 177 1.49 19.39 -25.14
CA LEU A 177 0.87 18.24 -24.48
C LEU A 177 -0.29 18.68 -23.57
N ALA A 178 -0.10 19.72 -22.76
CA ALA A 178 -1.17 20.29 -21.95
C ALA A 178 -2.29 20.88 -22.82
N LYS A 179 -1.95 21.48 -23.96
CA LYS A 179 -2.91 21.98 -24.94
C LYS A 179 -3.71 20.85 -25.58
N ALA A 180 -3.06 19.73 -25.94
CA ALA A 180 -3.71 18.54 -26.46
C ALA A 180 -4.69 17.95 -25.44
N GLN A 181 -4.27 17.84 -24.18
CA GLN A 181 -5.15 17.38 -23.10
C GLN A 181 -6.35 18.32 -22.88
N SER A 182 -6.12 19.63 -22.91
CA SER A 182 -7.20 20.62 -22.84
C SER A 182 -8.15 20.52 -24.02
N LEU A 183 -7.68 20.17 -25.23
CA LEU A 183 -8.54 19.94 -26.38
C LEU A 183 -9.37 18.65 -26.27
N LEU A 184 -8.88 17.65 -25.53
CA LEU A 184 -9.63 16.42 -25.26
C LEU A 184 -10.76 16.64 -24.25
N TYR A 185 -10.49 17.38 -23.17
CA TYR A 185 -11.38 17.45 -22.02
C TYR A 185 -12.03 18.80 -21.78
N CYS A 186 -11.51 19.88 -22.34
CA CYS A 186 -11.97 21.26 -22.13
C CYS A 186 -12.30 21.99 -23.44
N ASN A 187 -12.97 21.30 -24.35
CA ASN A 187 -13.36 21.85 -25.65
C ASN A 187 -14.82 21.51 -25.98
N GLU A 188 -15.69 21.59 -24.98
CA GLU A 188 -17.12 21.42 -25.19
C GLU A 188 -17.70 22.64 -25.91
N HIS A 189 -18.59 22.41 -26.89
CA HIS A 189 -19.23 23.45 -27.69
C HIS A 189 -18.27 24.42 -28.42
N GLY A 190 -17.01 24.03 -28.63
CA GLY A 190 -16.00 24.85 -29.30
C GLY A 190 -15.38 25.94 -28.43
N VAL A 191 -15.67 25.96 -27.12
CA VAL A 191 -15.05 26.86 -26.15
C VAL A 191 -13.85 26.18 -25.53
N LEU A 192 -12.66 26.76 -25.74
CA LEU A 192 -11.42 26.16 -25.26
C LEU A 192 -11.06 26.65 -23.85
N GLY A 193 -11.07 25.73 -22.89
CA GLY A 193 -10.58 25.93 -21.53
C GLY A 193 -9.17 25.38 -21.31
N PHE A 194 -8.75 25.41 -20.05
CA PHE A 194 -7.51 24.81 -19.58
C PHE A 194 -7.81 23.63 -18.65
N PHE A 195 -7.28 22.45 -18.97
CA PHE A 195 -7.46 21.27 -18.12
C PHE A 195 -6.43 21.23 -17.00
N SER A 196 -6.89 21.00 -15.77
CA SER A 196 -6.02 20.69 -14.64
C SER A 196 -6.12 19.21 -14.28
N GLU A 197 -5.00 18.49 -14.37
CA GLU A 197 -4.95 17.06 -14.01
C GLU A 197 -5.16 16.81 -12.52
N GLU A 198 -4.72 17.74 -11.65
CA GLU A 198 -4.79 17.59 -10.20
C GLU A 198 -6.23 17.53 -9.71
N VAL A 199 -7.05 18.46 -10.19
CA VAL A 199 -8.48 18.56 -9.85
C VAL A 199 -9.39 17.88 -10.87
N ARG A 200 -8.83 17.36 -11.97
CA ARG A 200 -9.53 16.73 -13.10
C ARG A 200 -10.74 17.53 -13.57
N SER A 201 -10.52 18.82 -13.80
CA SER A 201 -11.56 19.74 -14.23
C SER A 201 -11.00 20.83 -15.12
N CYS A 202 -11.91 21.49 -15.82
CA CYS A 202 -11.58 22.58 -16.73
C CYS A 202 -11.74 23.93 -16.07
N VAL A 203 -10.75 24.80 -16.28
CA VAL A 203 -10.88 26.24 -16.03
C VAL A 203 -11.35 26.88 -17.33
N CYS A 204 -12.60 27.35 -17.35
CA CYS A 204 -13.24 27.94 -18.52
C CYS A 204 -13.14 29.47 -18.51
N PRO A 205 -13.16 30.14 -19.67
CA PRO A 205 -13.28 31.60 -19.75
C PRO A 205 -14.55 32.12 -19.06
N MET A 206 -14.48 33.28 -18.43
CA MET A 206 -15.58 33.87 -17.62
C MET A 206 -16.90 34.05 -18.38
N GLU A 207 -16.86 34.17 -19.70
CA GLU A 207 -18.03 34.39 -20.55
C GLU A 207 -18.87 33.11 -20.75
N HIS A 208 -18.28 31.92 -20.55
CA HIS A 208 -18.92 30.63 -20.79
C HIS A 208 -18.59 29.63 -19.66
N PRO A 209 -19.54 29.33 -18.76
CA PRO A 209 -19.29 28.53 -17.56
C PRO A 209 -19.07 27.02 -17.84
N THR A 210 -19.34 26.54 -19.05
CA THR A 210 -19.27 25.11 -19.40
C THR A 210 -18.43 24.88 -20.66
N CYS A 211 -17.15 24.61 -20.46
CA CYS A 211 -16.22 24.13 -21.50
C CYS A 211 -15.78 22.68 -21.26
N GLN A 212 -16.23 22.06 -20.15
CA GLN A 212 -15.78 20.75 -19.70
C GLN A 212 -16.53 19.63 -20.43
N GLY A 213 -15.80 18.91 -21.29
CA GLY A 213 -16.29 17.69 -21.91
C GLY A 213 -16.29 16.47 -20.98
N VAL A 214 -16.65 15.33 -21.55
CA VAL A 214 -16.67 14.04 -20.85
C VAL A 214 -15.24 13.62 -20.50
N ILE A 215 -14.99 13.36 -19.21
CA ILE A 215 -13.71 12.85 -18.70
C ILE A 215 -13.88 11.35 -18.42
N PRO A 216 -13.23 10.45 -19.19
CA PRO A 216 -13.37 9.02 -18.99
C PRO A 216 -12.75 8.52 -17.68
N CYS A 217 -13.01 7.26 -17.35
CA CYS A 217 -12.45 6.58 -16.19
C CYS A 217 -10.94 6.34 -16.34
N ILE A 218 -10.25 6.11 -15.23
CA ILE A 218 -8.81 5.84 -15.22
C ILE A 218 -8.56 4.35 -15.30
N VAL A 219 -7.89 3.93 -16.37
CA VAL A 219 -7.40 2.57 -16.55
C VAL A 219 -5.90 2.55 -16.27
N GLY A 220 -5.46 1.69 -15.37
CA GLY A 220 -4.06 1.64 -14.94
C GLY A 220 -3.76 0.50 -13.99
N THR A 221 -2.52 0.39 -13.55
CA THR A 221 -2.07 -0.67 -12.63
C THR A 221 -2.22 -0.32 -11.16
N SER A 222 -2.83 0.83 -10.82
CA SER A 222 -3.01 1.20 -9.42
C SER A 222 -4.16 0.42 -8.79
N THR A 223 -4.09 0.22 -7.48
CA THR A 223 -5.11 -0.52 -6.72
C THR A 223 -6.48 0.16 -6.75
N SER A 224 -6.57 1.43 -7.13
CA SER A 224 -7.82 2.18 -7.26
C SER A 224 -8.27 2.43 -8.70
N SER A 225 -7.51 1.99 -9.70
CA SER A 225 -7.88 2.19 -11.11
C SER A 225 -8.76 1.05 -11.64
N CYS A 226 -9.58 1.39 -12.63
CA CYS A 226 -10.40 0.43 -13.33
C CYS A 226 -9.52 -0.48 -14.20
N SER A 227 -9.94 -1.72 -14.42
CA SER A 227 -9.36 -2.55 -15.48
C SER A 227 -9.93 -2.19 -16.85
N SER A 228 -11.19 -1.75 -16.90
CA SER A 228 -11.82 -1.16 -18.08
C SER A 228 -12.90 -0.15 -17.69
N CYS A 229 -13.15 0.84 -18.54
CA CYS A 229 -14.29 1.75 -18.39
C CYS A 229 -15.59 1.08 -18.85
N ALA A 230 -16.71 1.53 -18.31
CA ALA A 230 -18.02 1.02 -18.67
C ALA A 230 -18.40 1.48 -20.09
N THR A 231 -19.03 0.59 -20.87
CA THR A 231 -19.38 0.86 -22.27
C THR A 231 -20.58 1.79 -22.41
N ASP A 232 -21.48 1.80 -21.42
CA ASP A 232 -22.66 2.67 -21.34
C ASP A 232 -22.31 4.08 -20.83
N ASN A 233 -21.35 4.18 -19.91
CA ASN A 233 -20.89 5.44 -19.36
C ASN A 233 -19.38 5.39 -19.07
N VAL A 234 -18.59 5.87 -20.04
CA VAL A 234 -17.12 5.91 -19.97
C VAL A 234 -16.55 6.66 -18.77
N THR A 235 -17.34 7.49 -18.07
CA THR A 235 -16.91 8.15 -16.83
C THR A 235 -16.80 7.20 -15.63
N ARG A 236 -17.39 6.00 -15.72
CA ARG A 236 -17.43 4.99 -14.65
C ARG A 236 -16.53 3.81 -14.97
N CYS A 237 -16.01 3.14 -13.94
CA CYS A 237 -15.40 1.83 -14.10
C CYS A 237 -16.46 0.81 -14.54
N GLY A 238 -16.15 -0.01 -15.55
CA GLY A 238 -16.95 -1.17 -15.96
C GLY A 238 -16.45 -2.47 -15.34
N ALA A 239 -15.14 -2.58 -15.12
CA ALA A 239 -14.51 -3.68 -14.41
C ALA A 239 -13.33 -3.19 -13.55
N CYS A 240 -13.00 -3.96 -12.52
CA CYS A 240 -11.89 -3.69 -11.61
C CYS A 240 -10.78 -4.74 -11.75
N HIS A 241 -9.56 -4.38 -11.34
CA HIS A 241 -8.50 -5.36 -11.19
C HIS A 241 -8.79 -6.31 -10.01
N HIS A 242 -8.27 -7.55 -10.08
CA HIS A 242 -8.43 -8.57 -9.05
C HIS A 242 -8.05 -8.03 -7.66
N GLY A 243 -8.87 -8.32 -6.65
CA GLY A 243 -8.73 -7.77 -5.29
C GLY A 243 -9.47 -6.46 -5.05
N ASN A 244 -10.16 -5.91 -6.05
CA ASN A 244 -11.04 -4.75 -5.91
C ASN A 244 -12.47 -5.05 -6.35
N ILE A 245 -13.44 -4.46 -5.65
CA ILE A 245 -14.87 -4.54 -5.99
C ILE A 245 -15.33 -3.27 -6.71
N LEU A 246 -16.24 -3.44 -7.67
CA LEU A 246 -16.91 -2.34 -8.33
C LEU A 246 -18.06 -1.84 -7.45
N HIS A 247 -17.95 -0.61 -6.96
CA HIS A 247 -18.97 0.02 -6.13
C HIS A 247 -19.34 1.39 -6.71
N LEU A 248 -20.59 1.54 -7.17
CA LEU A 248 -21.13 2.79 -7.74
C LEU A 248 -20.25 3.39 -8.85
N GLY A 249 -19.66 2.55 -9.71
CA GLY A 249 -18.81 2.99 -10.82
C GLY A 249 -17.37 3.35 -10.44
N SER A 250 -16.92 3.01 -9.23
CA SER A 250 -15.53 3.15 -8.77
C SER A 250 -15.00 1.84 -8.21
N CYS A 251 -13.70 1.56 -8.42
CA CYS A 251 -13.04 0.40 -7.83
C CYS A 251 -12.57 0.70 -6.41
N ARG A 252 -12.88 -0.20 -5.47
CA ARG A 252 -12.41 -0.13 -4.08
C ARG A 252 -11.71 -1.42 -3.68
N PRO A 253 -10.68 -1.38 -2.81
CA PRO A 253 -10.10 -2.57 -2.23
C PRO A 253 -11.17 -3.45 -1.59
N SER A 254 -11.15 -4.73 -1.96
CA SER A 254 -11.99 -5.74 -1.33
C SER A 254 -11.37 -6.06 0.03
N VAL A 255 -11.91 -5.45 1.08
CA VAL A 255 -11.56 -5.80 2.46
C VAL A 255 -12.51 -6.89 2.90
N ALA A 256 -11.97 -8.00 3.43
CA ALA A 256 -12.80 -9.06 4.00
C ALA A 256 -13.69 -8.45 5.10
N PRO A 257 -15.01 -8.68 5.08
CA PRO A 257 -15.89 -8.24 6.16
C PRO A 257 -15.54 -8.96 7.47
N SER A 258 -16.00 -8.41 8.60
CA SER A 258 -15.67 -8.96 9.92
C SER A 258 -16.08 -10.43 10.05
N LEU A 259 -15.21 -11.22 10.68
CA LEU A 259 -15.45 -12.63 11.00
C LEU A 259 -16.27 -12.82 12.29
N ASP A 260 -16.63 -11.74 13.01
CA ASP A 260 -17.30 -11.79 14.32
C ASP A 260 -18.59 -12.62 14.32
N HIS A 261 -19.28 -12.67 13.18
CA HIS A 261 -20.49 -13.48 13.00
C HIS A 261 -20.22 -14.99 13.01
N TYR A 262 -19.01 -15.41 12.60
CA TYR A 262 -18.63 -16.82 12.50
C TYR A 262 -17.77 -17.28 13.67
N LEU A 263 -16.75 -16.46 14.01
CA LEU A 263 -15.75 -16.77 15.01
C LEU A 263 -15.10 -15.49 15.54
N ASN A 264 -15.25 -15.24 16.84
CA ASN A 264 -14.62 -14.09 17.51
C ASN A 264 -13.26 -14.48 18.08
N LEU A 265 -12.18 -14.04 17.42
CA LEU A 265 -10.79 -14.28 17.82
C LEU A 265 -10.13 -13.08 18.51
N ASP A 266 -10.81 -11.93 18.60
CA ASP A 266 -10.27 -10.66 19.08
C ASP A 266 -10.24 -10.52 20.62
N VAL A 267 -10.36 -11.65 21.32
CA VAL A 267 -10.25 -11.71 22.78
C VAL A 267 -8.78 -11.91 23.15
N ASP A 268 -8.13 -10.82 23.54
CA ASP A 268 -6.76 -10.84 24.07
C ASP A 268 -6.75 -10.51 25.56
N ILE A 269 -6.26 -11.45 26.37
CA ILE A 269 -5.97 -11.25 27.79
C ILE A 269 -4.45 -11.08 27.92
N PRO A 270 -3.94 -9.96 28.46
CA PRO A 270 -2.51 -9.75 28.63
C PRO A 270 -1.85 -10.83 29.49
N ASP A 271 -0.63 -11.26 29.13
CA ASP A 271 0.07 -12.36 29.82
C ASP A 271 0.27 -12.14 31.32
N VAL A 272 0.45 -10.88 31.73
CA VAL A 272 0.56 -10.50 33.16
C VAL A 272 -0.74 -10.79 33.90
N GLU A 273 -1.88 -10.48 33.29
CA GLU A 273 -3.21 -10.74 33.87
C GLU A 273 -3.48 -12.25 33.91
N VAL A 274 -3.20 -12.98 32.82
CA VAL A 274 -3.33 -14.44 32.77
C VAL A 274 -2.52 -15.10 33.89
N LYS A 275 -1.25 -14.71 34.04
CA LYS A 275 -0.38 -15.25 35.08
C LYS A 275 -0.93 -14.98 36.48
N TYR A 276 -1.40 -13.77 36.74
CA TYR A 276 -2.00 -13.39 38.03
C TYR A 276 -3.26 -14.22 38.34
N LEU A 277 -4.14 -14.38 37.36
CA LEU A 277 -5.38 -15.15 37.51
C LEU A 277 -5.11 -16.64 37.68
N LEU A 278 -4.14 -17.19 36.94
CA LEU A 278 -3.70 -18.60 37.06
C LEU A 278 -3.13 -18.92 38.44
N GLN A 279 -2.27 -18.06 38.98
CA GLN A 279 -1.70 -18.25 40.33
C GLN A 279 -2.76 -18.28 41.43
N ARG A 280 -3.87 -17.56 41.23
CA ARG A 280 -5.02 -17.54 42.15
C ARG A 280 -6.06 -18.62 41.85
N LEU A 281 -5.88 -19.39 40.79
CA LEU A 281 -6.86 -20.36 40.28
C LEU A 281 -8.26 -19.73 40.12
N ASP A 282 -8.29 -18.51 39.59
CA ASP A 282 -9.50 -17.68 39.48
C ASP A 282 -10.52 -18.32 38.50
N SER A 283 -11.77 -18.44 38.92
CA SER A 283 -12.83 -19.09 38.15
C SER A 283 -13.23 -18.32 36.90
N ARG A 284 -12.86 -17.05 36.76
CA ARG A 284 -13.19 -16.23 35.57
C ARG A 284 -12.52 -16.71 34.29
N ILE A 285 -11.34 -17.32 34.43
CA ILE A 285 -10.60 -17.91 33.31
C ILE A 285 -10.63 -19.44 33.36
N GLU A 286 -11.42 -20.06 34.25
CA GLU A 286 -11.58 -21.51 34.28
C GLU A 286 -12.49 -21.94 33.13
N VAL A 287 -11.96 -22.79 32.24
CA VAL A 287 -12.78 -23.40 31.18
C VAL A 287 -13.30 -24.72 31.71
N HIS A 288 -14.62 -24.91 31.63
CA HIS A 288 -15.23 -26.16 32.07
C HIS A 288 -14.71 -27.33 31.21
N ALA A 289 -14.03 -28.27 31.85
CA ALA A 289 -13.60 -29.51 31.22
C ALA A 289 -13.92 -30.71 32.11
N ILE A 290 -14.35 -31.79 31.47
CA ILE A 290 -14.78 -33.02 32.10
C ILE A 290 -13.60 -33.98 32.15
N TYR A 291 -13.34 -34.55 33.32
CA TYR A 291 -12.34 -35.60 33.50
C TYR A 291 -12.85 -36.96 33.02
N ILE A 292 -12.16 -37.57 32.06
CA ILE A 292 -12.54 -38.83 31.40
C ILE A 292 -11.32 -39.77 31.35
N SER A 293 -10.81 -40.18 32.52
CA SER A 293 -9.75 -41.19 32.62
C SER A 293 -10.27 -42.45 33.30
N ASN A 294 -9.81 -43.61 32.80
CA ASN A 294 -10.03 -44.91 33.41
C ASN A 294 -8.86 -45.36 34.30
N ASP A 295 -7.68 -44.76 34.14
CA ASP A 295 -6.46 -45.20 34.83
C ASP A 295 -6.38 -44.67 36.26
N VAL A 296 -6.80 -43.42 36.47
CA VAL A 296 -6.69 -42.73 37.76
C VAL A 296 -8.02 -42.08 38.10
N ARG A 297 -8.49 -42.23 39.34
CA ARG A 297 -9.68 -41.52 39.84
C ARG A 297 -9.25 -40.30 40.65
N LEU A 298 -9.78 -39.13 40.30
CA LEU A 298 -9.53 -37.91 41.08
C LEU A 298 -9.98 -38.10 42.53
N GLY A 299 -9.22 -37.53 43.46
CA GLY A 299 -9.47 -37.62 44.90
C GLY A 299 -9.13 -38.98 45.54
N SER A 300 -8.56 -39.94 44.80
CA SER A 300 -8.18 -41.27 45.33
C SER A 300 -6.66 -41.47 45.31
N TRP A 301 -6.13 -42.16 46.33
CA TRP A 301 -4.73 -42.58 46.36
C TRP A 301 -4.53 -43.78 45.44
N PHE A 302 -3.43 -43.79 44.69
CA PHE A 302 -3.04 -44.87 43.79
C PHE A 302 -1.53 -45.14 43.89
N ASN A 303 -1.13 -46.37 43.57
CA ASN A 303 0.28 -46.74 43.47
C ASN A 303 0.81 -46.34 42.08
N PRO A 304 1.72 -45.37 41.97
CA PRO A 304 2.22 -44.91 40.68
C PRO A 304 3.15 -45.91 39.98
N ALA A 305 3.64 -46.95 40.68
CA ALA A 305 4.46 -48.01 40.11
C ALA A 305 3.63 -49.09 39.39
N TRP A 306 2.31 -49.14 39.58
CA TRP A 306 1.47 -50.20 39.00
C TRP A 306 1.38 -50.13 37.47
N ARG A 307 1.52 -48.95 36.87
CA ARG A 307 1.53 -48.79 35.41
C ARG A 307 2.62 -47.83 34.95
N LYS A 308 3.32 -48.22 33.89
CA LYS A 308 4.38 -47.42 33.24
C LYS A 308 3.91 -46.05 32.74
N ARG A 309 2.63 -45.93 32.38
CA ARG A 309 2.04 -44.70 31.83
C ARG A 309 0.57 -44.63 32.22
N MET A 310 0.20 -43.65 33.03
CA MET A 310 -1.19 -43.37 33.38
C MET A 310 -1.68 -42.21 32.52
N LEU A 311 -2.82 -42.38 31.85
CA LEU A 311 -3.42 -41.35 31.02
C LEU A 311 -4.53 -40.62 31.76
N LEU A 312 -4.37 -39.32 31.95
CA LEU A 312 -5.41 -38.41 32.43
C LEU A 312 -5.97 -37.66 31.22
N THR A 313 -7.28 -37.64 31.03
CA THR A 313 -7.88 -36.93 29.89
C THR A 313 -8.91 -35.93 30.39
N LEU A 314 -8.79 -34.68 29.95
CA LEU A 314 -9.81 -33.65 30.09
C LEU A 314 -10.45 -33.40 28.74
N LYS A 315 -11.77 -33.27 28.70
CA LYS A 315 -12.53 -32.92 27.50
C LYS A 315 -13.44 -31.73 27.76
N SER A 316 -13.33 -30.69 26.94
CA SER A 316 -14.11 -29.45 27.08
C SER A 316 -15.58 -29.66 26.72
N ASN A 317 -15.91 -30.28 25.57
CA ASN A 317 -17.30 -30.51 25.18
C ASN A 317 -17.69 -31.99 25.22
N LYS A 318 -18.76 -32.30 25.96
CA LYS A 318 -19.40 -33.62 25.92
C LYS A 318 -20.30 -33.79 24.69
N ASN A 319 -20.99 -32.72 24.29
CA ASN A 319 -21.97 -32.67 23.21
C ASN A 319 -21.53 -31.66 22.12
N LYS A 320 -22.20 -31.66 20.96
CA LYS A 320 -22.01 -30.61 19.94
C LYS A 320 -22.30 -29.25 20.57
N SER A 321 -21.26 -28.45 20.73
CA SER A 321 -21.31 -27.11 21.33
C SER A 321 -21.06 -26.07 20.24
N ASN A 322 -21.67 -24.90 20.35
CA ASN A 322 -21.32 -23.74 19.52
C ASN A 322 -20.21 -22.91 20.18
N LEU A 323 -19.40 -23.56 21.02
CA LEU A 323 -18.22 -22.98 21.65
C LEU A 323 -16.98 -23.75 21.23
N ILE A 324 -15.92 -23.01 20.98
CA ILE A 324 -14.55 -23.52 20.94
C ILE A 324 -13.74 -22.82 22.03
N HIS A 325 -12.68 -23.48 22.50
CA HIS A 325 -11.96 -23.03 23.69
C HIS A 325 -10.50 -22.75 23.38
N MET A 326 -10.00 -21.66 23.92
CA MET A 326 -8.57 -21.31 23.92
C MET A 326 -7.94 -21.81 25.22
N LEU A 327 -6.84 -22.54 25.13
CA LEU A 327 -6.06 -22.98 26.27
C LEU A 327 -4.96 -21.96 26.56
N MET A 328 -4.90 -21.48 27.80
CA MET A 328 -3.88 -20.53 28.27
C MET A 328 -3.11 -21.06 29.49
N GLY A 329 -3.67 -22.05 30.20
CA GLY A 329 -2.95 -22.70 31.29
C GLY A 329 -3.60 -23.98 31.78
N ILE A 330 -2.83 -24.75 32.54
CA ILE A 330 -3.25 -26.01 33.15
C ILE A 330 -2.84 -25.98 34.61
N SER A 331 -3.73 -26.40 35.51
CA SER A 331 -3.34 -26.68 36.89
C SER A 331 -3.80 -28.05 37.33
N PHE A 332 -2.96 -28.74 38.08
CA PHE A 332 -3.41 -29.88 38.86
C PHE A 332 -2.76 -29.90 40.24
N GLN A 333 -3.55 -30.38 41.20
CA GLN A 333 -3.12 -30.55 42.57
C GLN A 333 -2.72 -32.00 42.79
N ILE A 334 -1.44 -32.21 43.05
CA ILE A 334 -0.86 -33.53 43.29
C ILE A 334 -0.37 -33.65 44.73
N CYS A 335 -0.66 -34.79 45.35
CA CYS A 335 -0.18 -35.15 46.67
C CYS A 335 0.59 -36.46 46.59
N SER A 336 1.72 -36.53 47.28
CA SER A 336 2.49 -37.76 47.49
C SER A 336 2.62 -38.06 48.97
N THR A 337 2.87 -39.31 49.33
CA THR A 337 3.23 -39.67 50.71
C THR A 337 4.57 -39.05 51.10
N LYS A 338 4.70 -38.61 52.35
CA LYS A 338 5.95 -38.05 52.88
C LYS A 338 7.10 -39.07 52.75
N ASN A 339 8.27 -38.61 52.31
CA ASN A 339 9.46 -39.43 52.00
C ASN A 339 9.32 -40.35 50.77
N SER A 340 8.38 -40.08 49.87
CA SER A 340 8.38 -40.71 48.54
C SER A 340 9.55 -40.18 47.72
N THR A 341 10.28 -41.08 47.07
CA THR A 341 11.36 -40.73 46.11
C THR A 341 10.82 -40.49 44.70
N LEU A 342 9.50 -40.59 44.48
CA LEU A 342 8.89 -40.43 43.17
C LEU A 342 8.50 -38.99 42.88
N GLU A 343 8.97 -38.50 41.74
CA GLU A 343 8.56 -37.22 41.18
C GLU A 343 7.69 -37.42 39.93
N PRO A 344 6.50 -36.81 39.88
CA PRO A 344 5.62 -36.88 38.71
C PRO A 344 6.19 -36.07 37.54
N VAL A 345 6.19 -36.66 36.35
CA VAL A 345 6.61 -36.03 35.08
C VAL A 345 5.43 -36.08 34.11
N PRO A 346 4.62 -35.01 34.01
CA PRO A 346 3.49 -34.95 33.09
C PRO A 346 3.96 -34.61 31.67
N ALA A 347 3.59 -35.45 30.71
CA ALA A 347 3.71 -35.17 29.28
C ALA A 347 2.33 -34.80 28.72
N ILE A 348 2.18 -33.57 28.21
CA ILE A 348 0.89 -33.03 27.79
C ILE A 348 0.77 -33.06 26.27
N TYR A 349 -0.36 -33.57 25.80
CA TYR A 349 -0.76 -33.55 24.40
C TYR A 349 -2.12 -32.86 24.30
N VAL A 350 -2.26 -31.92 23.36
CA VAL A 350 -3.48 -31.14 23.20
C VAL A 350 -4.07 -31.39 21.81
N ASN A 351 -5.33 -31.82 21.79
CA ASN A 351 -6.12 -31.92 20.58
C ASN A 351 -7.01 -30.67 20.46
N PRO A 352 -6.90 -29.90 19.37
CA PRO A 352 -7.60 -28.63 19.22
C PRO A 352 -9.11 -28.76 19.02
N PHE A 353 -9.59 -29.80 18.31
CA PHE A 353 -11.00 -29.86 17.85
C PHE A 353 -11.67 -31.25 17.94
N GLY A 354 -10.90 -32.28 18.30
CA GLY A 354 -11.30 -33.68 18.39
C GLY A 354 -10.96 -34.30 19.74
N GLY A 355 -10.82 -35.63 19.76
CA GLY A 355 -10.47 -36.38 20.95
C GLY A 355 -9.46 -37.49 20.71
N SER A 356 -8.87 -37.55 19.51
CA SER A 356 -7.84 -38.54 19.20
C SER A 356 -6.49 -38.07 19.73
N HIS A 357 -5.80 -38.95 20.43
CA HIS A 357 -4.42 -38.71 20.84
C HIS A 357 -3.47 -38.57 19.64
N SER A 358 -3.75 -39.26 18.52
CA SER A 358 -2.89 -39.19 17.31
C SER A 358 -2.96 -37.83 16.59
N GLU A 359 -4.03 -37.07 16.81
CA GLU A 359 -4.26 -35.74 16.23
C GLU A 359 -3.98 -34.64 17.28
N SER A 360 -3.10 -34.93 18.23
CA SER A 360 -2.71 -34.01 19.30
C SER A 360 -1.28 -33.54 19.11
N TRP A 361 -1.03 -32.25 19.34
CA TRP A 361 0.34 -31.72 19.38
C TRP A 361 0.92 -31.88 20.78
N PHE A 362 2.24 -32.04 20.86
CA PHE A 362 2.96 -32.24 22.12
C PHE A 362 3.45 -30.91 22.70
N MET A 363 3.16 -30.65 23.97
CA MET A 363 3.68 -29.47 24.67
C MET A 363 5.14 -29.69 25.08
N PRO A 364 6.08 -28.85 24.63
CA PRO A 364 7.51 -29.01 24.89
C PRO A 364 7.92 -28.50 26.29
N VAL A 365 7.25 -29.00 27.34
CA VAL A 365 7.54 -28.64 28.72
C VAL A 365 8.99 -28.99 29.07
N ASN A 366 9.69 -28.08 29.76
CA ASN A 366 11.12 -28.13 30.09
C ASN A 366 12.10 -27.78 28.96
N GLN A 367 11.64 -27.34 27.79
CA GLN A 367 12.51 -26.71 26.80
C GLN A 367 12.80 -25.24 27.18
N PRO A 368 13.98 -24.69 26.85
CA PRO A 368 14.38 -23.34 27.28
C PRO A 368 13.46 -22.23 26.78
N GLU A 369 12.78 -22.42 25.66
CA GLU A 369 11.86 -21.45 25.04
C GLU A 369 10.40 -21.61 25.52
N PHE A 370 10.13 -22.56 26.44
CA PHE A 370 8.80 -22.90 26.92
C PHE A 370 8.68 -22.76 28.43
N SER A 371 7.53 -22.28 28.92
CA SER A 371 7.26 -22.12 30.35
C SER A 371 7.38 -23.43 31.13
N ASN A 372 8.04 -23.41 32.28
CA ASN A 372 8.08 -24.56 33.17
C ASN A 372 6.94 -24.52 34.22
N TRP A 373 6.71 -25.65 34.90
CA TRP A 373 5.76 -25.78 35.99
C TRP A 373 6.13 -24.89 37.18
N GLU A 374 5.23 -23.99 37.57
CA GLU A 374 5.29 -23.31 38.85
C GLU A 374 4.67 -24.23 39.93
N ARG A 375 5.45 -24.55 40.97
CA ARG A 375 5.03 -25.46 42.05
C ARG A 375 4.80 -24.67 43.33
N THR A 376 3.56 -24.62 43.78
CA THR A 376 3.21 -24.00 45.07
C THR A 376 2.87 -25.09 46.08
N ARG A 377 3.65 -25.17 47.17
CA ARG A 377 3.40 -26.13 48.24
C ARG A 377 2.11 -25.77 48.97
N LEU A 378 1.31 -26.79 49.28
CA LEU A 378 0.10 -26.66 50.08
C LEU A 378 0.39 -27.11 51.52
N ASP A 379 -0.10 -26.33 52.47
CA ASP A 379 -0.03 -26.65 53.89
C ASP A 379 -1.08 -27.71 54.22
N THR A 380 -0.75 -29.00 54.05
CA THR A 380 -1.65 -30.10 54.40
C THR A 380 -0.95 -31.29 55.06
N VAL A 381 -1.59 -31.76 56.13
CA VAL A 381 -1.52 -33.05 56.87
C VAL A 381 -0.12 -33.69 57.06
N ALA A 382 0.21 -34.03 58.32
CA ALA A 382 1.52 -34.54 58.76
C ALA A 382 2.14 -35.71 57.95
N THR A 383 1.35 -36.42 57.14
CA THR A 383 1.70 -37.64 56.41
C THR A 383 1.81 -37.49 54.88
N ALA A 384 1.45 -36.35 54.29
CA ALA A 384 1.47 -36.14 52.84
C ALA A 384 2.15 -34.82 52.44
N GLN A 385 2.70 -34.75 51.24
CA GLN A 385 3.21 -33.53 50.62
C GLN A 385 2.35 -33.20 49.41
N CYS A 386 1.65 -32.06 49.44
CA CYS A 386 0.78 -31.63 48.35
C CYS A 386 1.33 -30.37 47.68
N TYR A 387 1.20 -30.31 46.36
CA TYR A 387 1.62 -29.18 45.55
C TYR A 387 0.56 -28.85 44.50
N ASN A 388 0.34 -27.57 44.27
CA ASN A 388 -0.32 -27.08 43.07
C ASN A 388 0.73 -26.89 41.98
N TRP A 389 0.55 -27.59 40.88
CA TRP A 389 1.35 -27.45 39.68
C TRP A 389 0.57 -26.59 38.71
N THR A 390 1.12 -25.45 38.31
CA THR A 390 0.51 -24.52 37.37
C THR A 390 1.44 -24.31 36.18
N LEU A 391 0.91 -24.52 34.98
CA LEU A 391 1.60 -24.26 33.72
C LEU A 391 0.89 -23.10 33.01
N SER A 392 1.63 -22.04 32.72
CA SER A 392 1.15 -20.88 31.98
C SER A 392 1.70 -20.91 30.56
N LEU A 393 0.84 -20.89 29.55
CA LEU A 393 1.24 -20.91 28.14
C LEU A 393 1.55 -19.50 27.62
N GLY A 394 0.84 -18.49 28.15
CA GLY A 394 0.92 -17.12 27.65
C GLY A 394 0.42 -16.99 26.20
N SER A 395 0.59 -15.79 25.64
CA SER A 395 0.11 -15.41 24.31
C SER A 395 0.83 -16.15 23.18
N GLN A 396 2.10 -16.53 23.39
CA GLN A 396 2.92 -17.23 22.41
C GLN A 396 2.48 -18.69 22.19
N TRP A 397 2.08 -19.39 23.26
CA TRP A 397 1.76 -20.82 23.21
C TRP A 397 0.27 -21.13 23.39
N LYS A 398 -0.59 -20.10 23.43
CA LYS A 398 -2.05 -20.28 23.46
C LYS A 398 -2.49 -21.00 22.18
N SER A 399 -3.36 -21.99 22.34
CA SER A 399 -3.91 -22.71 21.20
C SER A 399 -5.29 -23.26 21.51
N PHE A 400 -6.02 -23.64 20.47
CA PHE A 400 -7.32 -24.30 20.64
C PHE A 400 -7.18 -25.60 21.40
N PHE A 401 -8.20 -25.93 22.19
CA PHE A 401 -8.32 -27.25 22.77
C PHE A 401 -9.77 -27.73 22.80
N GLU A 402 -9.93 -29.01 22.49
CA GLU A 402 -11.13 -29.79 22.72
C GLU A 402 -10.83 -30.86 23.78
N THR A 403 -9.66 -31.52 23.66
CA THR A 403 -9.21 -32.57 24.57
C THR A 403 -7.76 -32.35 24.99
N VAL A 404 -7.46 -32.51 26.27
CA VAL A 404 -6.10 -32.48 26.83
C VAL A 404 -5.77 -33.86 27.40
N HIS A 405 -4.75 -34.50 26.84
CA HIS A 405 -4.22 -35.77 27.30
C HIS A 405 -2.94 -35.54 28.09
N ILE A 406 -2.92 -35.95 29.36
CA ILE A 406 -1.76 -35.82 30.24
C ILE A 406 -1.29 -37.23 30.58
N TYR A 407 -0.10 -37.56 30.14
CA TYR A 407 0.54 -38.80 30.51
C TYR A 407 1.41 -38.57 31.72
N LEU A 408 0.96 -39.13 32.83
CA LEU A 408 1.70 -39.11 34.07
C LEU A 408 2.68 -40.28 34.08
N ARG A 409 3.97 -39.92 34.13
CA ARG A 409 5.08 -40.83 34.44
C ARG A 409 5.67 -40.43 35.79
N SER A 410 6.43 -41.33 36.40
CA SER A 410 7.16 -41.03 37.64
C SER A 410 8.64 -41.31 37.44
N ARG A 411 9.51 -40.45 37.97
CA ARG A 411 10.95 -40.68 38.05
C ARG A 411 11.37 -40.84 39.52
N ILE A 412 12.34 -41.70 39.80
CA ILE A 412 12.94 -41.80 41.13
C ILE A 412 14.02 -40.73 41.24
N ILE A 413 13.98 -39.93 42.30
CA ILE A 413 15.05 -38.98 42.65
C ILE A 413 16.13 -39.79 43.39
N THR A 414 17.35 -39.82 42.85
CA THR A 414 18.52 -40.47 43.46
C THR A 414 19.58 -39.42 43.81
N ASP A 415 20.18 -39.50 44.99
CA ASP A 415 21.20 -38.54 45.49
C ASP A 415 22.62 -38.79 44.92
N ASP A 416 22.80 -39.67 43.93
CA ASP A 416 24.11 -40.08 43.41
C ASP A 416 24.54 -39.22 42.20
N PRO A 417 25.58 -38.36 42.32
CA PRO A 417 26.01 -37.44 41.27
C PRO A 417 26.73 -38.14 40.09
N THR A 418 26.92 -39.45 40.15
CA THR A 418 27.58 -40.25 39.09
C THR A 418 26.61 -40.92 38.11
N VAL A 419 25.33 -40.97 38.45
CA VAL A 419 24.27 -41.50 37.59
C VAL A 419 23.81 -40.36 36.67
N ASN A 420 24.14 -40.43 35.38
CA ASN A 420 23.51 -39.56 34.39
C ASN A 420 21.99 -39.63 34.58
N GLU A 421 21.30 -38.48 34.63
CA GLU A 421 19.83 -38.35 34.75
C GLU A 421 19.08 -38.89 33.52
N THR A 422 19.44 -40.08 33.05
CA THR A 422 18.78 -40.76 31.96
C THR A 422 17.44 -41.25 32.46
N LEU A 423 16.36 -40.66 31.91
CA LEU A 423 15.00 -41.19 31.86
C LEU A 423 14.98 -42.72 32.02
N PHE A 424 14.58 -43.20 33.19
CA PHE A 424 14.34 -44.63 33.40
C PHE A 424 13.20 -45.10 32.48
N TYR A 425 13.54 -45.90 31.47
CA TYR A 425 12.59 -46.53 30.53
C TYR A 425 12.32 -48.01 30.83
N GLU A 426 12.89 -48.59 31.90
CA GLU A 426 12.70 -49.99 32.27
C GLU A 426 11.83 -50.18 33.52
N PRO A 427 11.02 -51.26 33.59
CA PRO A 427 10.22 -51.55 34.77
C PRO A 427 11.13 -51.82 35.97
N LEU A 428 10.82 -51.19 37.10
CA LEU A 428 11.49 -51.46 38.37
C LEU A 428 11.27 -52.93 38.73
N ASP A 429 12.36 -53.70 38.88
CA ASP A 429 12.29 -54.99 39.53
C ASP A 429 11.87 -54.77 40.98
N LEU A 430 10.88 -55.53 41.44
CA LEU A 430 10.26 -55.42 42.77
C LEU A 430 11.24 -55.68 43.93
N ASP A 431 12.49 -56.06 43.64
CA ASP A 431 13.53 -56.42 44.60
C ASP A 431 14.40 -55.24 45.07
N ASP A 432 14.25 -54.04 44.51
CA ASP A 432 15.02 -52.86 44.94
C ASP A 432 14.43 -52.23 46.22
N GLN A 433 14.70 -52.88 47.37
CA GLN A 433 14.22 -52.51 48.71
C GLN A 433 14.70 -51.14 49.23
N THR A 434 15.48 -50.39 48.45
CA THR A 434 16.05 -49.09 48.84
C THR A 434 15.13 -47.90 48.53
N SER A 435 14.11 -48.07 47.68
CA SER A 435 13.25 -46.96 47.23
C SER A 435 11.85 -47.00 47.87
N ASN A 436 11.54 -46.01 48.71
CA ASN A 436 10.18 -45.82 49.23
C ASN A 436 9.32 -45.14 48.15
N LEU A 437 8.74 -45.94 47.24
CA LEU A 437 7.98 -45.44 46.10
C LEU A 437 6.73 -44.64 46.54
N GLY A 438 6.09 -45.01 47.65
CA GLY A 438 4.95 -44.26 48.20
C GLY A 438 3.69 -44.28 47.32
N TYR A 439 2.66 -43.56 47.74
CA TYR A 439 1.40 -43.41 47.00
C TYR A 439 1.24 -41.98 46.48
N MET A 440 0.51 -41.82 45.38
CA MET A 440 0.15 -40.52 44.81
C MET A 440 -1.35 -40.33 44.76
N LYS A 441 -1.80 -39.08 44.80
CA LYS A 441 -3.20 -38.68 44.73
C LYS A 441 -3.30 -37.39 43.91
N ILE A 442 -4.18 -37.37 42.92
CA ILE A 442 -4.52 -36.16 42.16
C ILE A 442 -5.87 -35.68 42.67
N ASN A 443 -5.91 -34.52 43.33
CA ASN A 443 -7.15 -33.98 43.88
C ASN A 443 -7.98 -33.27 42.81
N THR A 444 -7.35 -32.39 42.04
CA THR A 444 -8.01 -31.55 41.05
C THR A 444 -7.14 -31.46 39.80
N LEU A 445 -7.80 -31.32 38.65
CA LEU A 445 -7.17 -31.09 37.35
C LEU A 445 -8.08 -30.12 36.60
N LYS A 446 -7.56 -28.94 36.28
CA LYS A 446 -8.28 -27.82 35.69
C LYS A 446 -7.53 -27.24 34.50
N VAL A 447 -8.28 -26.68 33.56
CA VAL A 447 -7.78 -25.95 32.40
C VAL A 447 -8.29 -24.52 32.46
N PHE A 448 -7.48 -23.61 31.95
CA PHE A 448 -7.74 -22.19 32.01
C PHE A 448 -7.56 -21.53 30.64
N GLY A 449 -8.36 -20.51 30.38
CA GLY A 449 -8.41 -19.75 29.14
C GLY A 449 -9.79 -19.12 28.95
N TYR A 450 -10.30 -19.14 27.72
CA TYR A 450 -11.60 -18.54 27.39
C TYR A 450 -12.35 -19.34 26.33
N SER A 451 -13.67 -19.13 26.29
CA SER A 451 -14.55 -19.76 25.31
C SER A 451 -15.05 -18.71 24.32
N MET A 452 -15.08 -19.07 23.04
CA MET A 452 -15.55 -18.18 21.98
C MET A 452 -16.71 -18.84 21.22
N HIS A 453 -17.64 -18.01 20.75
CA HIS A 453 -18.74 -18.49 19.93
C HIS A 453 -18.24 -18.95 18.56
N PHE A 454 -18.81 -20.04 18.09
CA PHE A 454 -18.50 -20.68 16.83
C PHE A 454 -19.81 -21.03 16.13
N ASP A 455 -20.04 -20.45 14.96
CA ASP A 455 -21.21 -20.73 14.11
C ASP A 455 -20.85 -21.74 13.00
N PRO A 456 -21.05 -23.05 13.22
CA PRO A 456 -20.76 -24.05 12.20
C PRO A 456 -21.65 -23.94 10.96
N GLU A 457 -22.89 -23.46 11.10
CA GLU A 457 -23.84 -23.42 9.99
C GLU A 457 -23.52 -22.23 9.08
N GLY A 458 -23.22 -21.05 9.65
CA GLY A 458 -22.75 -19.91 8.86
C GLY A 458 -21.49 -20.20 8.04
N ILE A 459 -20.52 -20.95 8.59
CA ILE A 459 -19.31 -21.33 7.83
C ILE A 459 -19.64 -22.34 6.72
N LYS A 460 -20.58 -23.26 6.95
CA LYS A 460 -21.05 -24.16 5.88
C LYS A 460 -21.75 -23.39 4.76
N ASP A 461 -22.58 -22.41 5.10
CA ASP A 461 -23.22 -21.54 4.10
C ASP A 461 -22.19 -20.77 3.28
N LEU A 462 -21.12 -20.29 3.92
CA LEU A 462 -19.99 -19.65 3.23
C LEU A 462 -19.28 -20.60 2.26
N ILE A 463 -19.09 -21.86 2.67
CA ILE A 463 -18.52 -22.90 1.79
C ILE A 463 -19.46 -23.22 0.64
N LEU A 464 -20.77 -23.29 0.86
CA LEU A 464 -21.77 -23.52 -0.19
C LEU A 464 -21.76 -22.40 -1.25
N GLN A 465 -21.49 -21.15 -0.85
CA GLN A 465 -21.36 -20.02 -1.78
C GLN A 465 -20.15 -20.13 -2.72
N LEU A 466 -19.16 -20.99 -2.41
CA LEU A 466 -18.06 -21.28 -3.34
C LEU A 466 -18.55 -22.05 -4.56
N ASP A 467 -19.50 -22.97 -4.36
CA ASP A 467 -20.04 -23.85 -5.40
C ASP A 467 -21.29 -23.25 -6.08
N TYR A 468 -22.10 -22.52 -5.32
CA TYR A 468 -23.38 -21.95 -5.77
C TYR A 468 -23.48 -20.44 -5.44
N PRO A 469 -22.66 -19.60 -6.09
CA PRO A 469 -22.69 -18.15 -5.84
C PRO A 469 -23.93 -17.49 -6.44
N TYR A 470 -24.55 -16.57 -5.69
CA TYR A 470 -25.66 -15.75 -6.21
C TYR A 470 -25.21 -14.76 -7.30
N THR A 471 -23.98 -14.25 -7.19
CA THR A 471 -23.27 -13.40 -8.18
C THR A 471 -21.76 -13.68 -8.14
N GLN A 472 -20.99 -13.33 -9.18
CA GLN A 472 -19.52 -13.47 -9.12
C GLN A 472 -18.89 -12.70 -7.95
N GLY A 473 -19.39 -11.50 -7.64
CA GLY A 473 -18.91 -10.72 -6.50
C GLY A 473 -19.17 -11.36 -5.13
N THR A 474 -20.22 -12.18 -4.99
CA THR A 474 -20.46 -12.94 -3.75
C THR A 474 -19.49 -14.12 -3.58
N GLN A 475 -19.01 -14.71 -4.68
CA GLN A 475 -18.05 -15.81 -4.64
C GLN A 475 -16.67 -15.32 -4.15
N ASP A 476 -16.18 -14.22 -4.71
CA ASP A 476 -14.89 -13.62 -4.33
C ASP A 476 -14.89 -13.16 -2.86
N ALA A 477 -16.02 -12.64 -2.37
CA ALA A 477 -16.18 -12.27 -0.97
C ALA A 477 -16.12 -13.51 -0.06
N ALA A 478 -16.75 -14.62 -0.45
CA ALA A 478 -16.71 -15.87 0.31
C ALA A 478 -15.29 -16.45 0.38
N PHE A 479 -14.55 -16.44 -0.74
CA PHE A 479 -13.15 -16.84 -0.76
C PHE A 479 -12.28 -15.97 0.15
N GLN A 480 -12.45 -14.65 0.14
CA GLN A 480 -11.70 -13.75 1.02
C GLN A 480 -11.99 -14.00 2.50
N MET A 481 -13.25 -14.22 2.88
CA MET A 481 -13.60 -14.53 4.26
C MET A 481 -12.97 -15.85 4.73
N LEU A 482 -13.00 -16.90 3.89
CA LEU A 482 -12.40 -18.19 4.23
C LEU A 482 -10.86 -18.12 4.30
N LEU A 483 -10.22 -17.32 3.44
CA LEU A 483 -8.78 -17.07 3.52
C LEU A 483 -8.40 -16.35 4.82
N GLU A 484 -9.10 -15.27 5.16
CA GLU A 484 -8.87 -14.54 6.42
C GLU A 484 -9.09 -15.46 7.63
N MET A 485 -10.15 -16.27 7.61
CA MET A 485 -10.45 -17.22 8.69
C MET A 485 -9.35 -18.27 8.84
N ARG A 486 -8.89 -18.85 7.72
CA ARG A 486 -7.76 -19.79 7.71
C ARG A 486 -6.50 -19.16 8.31
N ASP A 487 -6.16 -17.96 7.86
CA ASP A 487 -4.94 -17.29 8.28
C ASP A 487 -4.99 -16.93 9.77
N ARG A 488 -6.11 -16.42 10.28
CA ARG A 488 -6.27 -16.12 11.72
C ARG A 488 -6.27 -17.38 12.59
N ILE A 489 -6.90 -18.48 12.14
CA ILE A 489 -6.92 -19.75 12.88
C ILE A 489 -5.52 -20.38 12.90
N ASN A 490 -4.82 -20.42 11.76
CA ASN A 490 -3.50 -21.05 11.67
C ASN A 490 -2.40 -20.23 12.37
N ARG A 491 -2.58 -18.92 12.55
CA ARG A 491 -1.71 -18.09 13.43
C ARG A 491 -1.75 -18.50 14.90
N LEU A 492 -2.79 -19.20 15.33
CA LEU A 492 -2.92 -19.77 16.69
C LEU A 492 -2.32 -21.18 16.79
N SER A 493 -1.59 -21.63 15.76
CA SER A 493 -0.78 -22.83 15.86
C SER A 493 0.38 -22.60 16.85
N PRO A 494 0.67 -23.57 17.73
CA PRO A 494 1.83 -23.48 18.61
C PRO A 494 3.12 -23.30 17.80
N PRO A 495 4.08 -22.51 18.29
CA PRO A 495 5.38 -22.35 17.66
C PRO A 495 6.03 -23.70 17.33
N ALA A 496 6.31 -23.92 16.05
CA ALA A 496 6.97 -25.11 15.52
C ALA A 496 7.67 -24.75 14.19
N PRO A 497 8.68 -25.54 13.74
CA PRO A 497 9.34 -25.30 12.46
C PRO A 497 8.39 -25.26 11.26
N GLN A 498 7.32 -26.05 11.32
CA GLN A 498 6.18 -25.98 10.41
C GLN A 498 4.90 -25.73 11.22
N PRO A 499 4.16 -24.66 10.96
CA PRO A 499 2.91 -24.38 11.64
C PRO A 499 1.84 -25.42 11.31
N LEU A 500 0.95 -25.70 12.26
CA LEU A 500 -0.09 -26.71 12.10
C LEU A 500 -1.28 -26.17 11.29
N ASP A 501 -1.84 -27.01 10.41
CA ASP A 501 -3.07 -26.71 9.67
C ASP A 501 -4.33 -26.91 10.55
N LEU A 502 -4.51 -25.99 11.50
CA LEU A 502 -5.65 -25.98 12.43
C LEU A 502 -6.98 -25.71 11.71
N PHE A 503 -6.97 -24.95 10.62
CA PHE A 503 -8.15 -24.67 9.82
C PHE A 503 -8.73 -25.96 9.21
N SER A 504 -7.90 -26.80 8.58
CA SER A 504 -8.35 -28.10 8.06
C SER A 504 -8.89 -29.01 9.17
N CYS A 505 -8.27 -29.00 10.35
CA CYS A 505 -8.79 -29.72 11.53
C CYS A 505 -10.16 -29.21 11.96
N LEU A 506 -10.37 -27.89 11.99
CA LEU A 506 -11.65 -27.29 12.35
C LEU A 506 -12.74 -27.71 11.36
N LEU A 507 -12.47 -27.65 10.06
CA LEU A 507 -13.39 -28.10 9.01
C LEU A 507 -13.76 -29.59 9.18
N ARG A 508 -12.76 -30.44 9.42
CA ARG A 508 -12.97 -31.88 9.61
C ARG A 508 -13.79 -32.21 10.86
N HIS A 509 -13.38 -31.69 12.03
CA HIS A 509 -13.94 -32.15 13.29
C HIS A 509 -15.16 -31.34 13.76
N ARG A 510 -15.20 -30.03 13.49
CA ARG A 510 -16.29 -29.15 13.92
C ARG A 510 -17.38 -29.02 12.85
N LEU A 511 -17.02 -28.91 11.57
CA LEU A 511 -18.01 -28.90 10.48
C LEU A 511 -18.43 -30.30 10.00
N LYS A 512 -17.67 -31.35 10.39
CA LYS A 512 -17.90 -32.75 9.98
C LYS A 512 -17.75 -32.97 8.47
N LEU A 513 -16.88 -32.20 7.82
CA LEU A 513 -16.54 -32.41 6.43
C LEU A 513 -15.64 -33.65 6.27
N SER A 514 -15.81 -34.35 5.15
CA SER A 514 -14.94 -35.45 4.75
C SER A 514 -13.55 -34.95 4.34
N ALA A 515 -12.55 -35.84 4.36
CA ALA A 515 -11.20 -35.51 3.91
C ALA A 515 -11.17 -34.93 2.47
N GLY A 516 -12.01 -35.47 1.58
CA GLY A 516 -12.11 -35.01 0.20
C GLY A 516 -12.70 -33.60 0.06
N GLU A 517 -13.70 -33.26 0.88
CA GLU A 517 -14.27 -31.90 0.91
C GLU A 517 -13.26 -30.89 1.45
N VAL A 518 -12.53 -31.23 2.50
CA VAL A 518 -11.48 -30.36 3.07
C VAL A 518 -10.36 -30.12 2.06
N ALA A 519 -9.89 -31.17 1.37
CA ALA A 519 -8.87 -31.04 0.33
C ALA A 519 -9.35 -30.14 -0.82
N ARG A 520 -10.58 -30.32 -1.30
CA ARG A 520 -11.18 -29.48 -2.34
C ARG A 520 -11.25 -28.00 -1.94
N ILE A 521 -11.66 -27.70 -0.71
CA ILE A 521 -11.72 -26.33 -0.20
C ILE A 521 -10.31 -25.73 -0.13
N LYS A 522 -9.33 -26.49 0.39
CA LYS A 522 -7.93 -26.08 0.45
C LYS A 522 -7.38 -25.72 -0.94
N ASP A 523 -7.56 -26.60 -1.92
CA ASP A 523 -7.09 -26.38 -3.30
C ASP A 523 -7.75 -25.15 -3.93
N SER A 524 -9.05 -24.95 -3.68
CA SER A 524 -9.81 -23.80 -4.19
C SER A 524 -9.32 -22.48 -3.59
N LEU A 525 -9.06 -22.46 -2.27
CA LEU A 525 -8.50 -21.30 -1.58
C LEU A 525 -7.09 -20.97 -2.08
N GLN A 526 -6.26 -21.99 -2.29
CA GLN A 526 -4.90 -21.83 -2.78
C GLN A 526 -4.88 -21.28 -4.22
N MET A 527 -5.77 -21.78 -5.08
CA MET A 527 -5.95 -21.25 -6.43
C MET A 527 -6.44 -19.80 -6.42
N PHE A 528 -7.36 -19.43 -5.53
CA PHE A 528 -7.83 -18.06 -5.40
C PHE A 528 -6.73 -17.12 -4.88
N ASN A 529 -5.99 -17.53 -3.84
CA ASN A 529 -4.89 -16.76 -3.26
C ASN A 529 -3.80 -16.44 -4.30
N SER A 530 -3.46 -17.39 -5.18
CA SER A 530 -2.48 -17.19 -6.26
C SER A 530 -2.85 -16.08 -7.27
N LYS A 531 -4.13 -15.69 -7.34
CA LYS A 531 -4.63 -14.64 -8.24
C LYS A 531 -4.65 -13.26 -7.57
N LEU A 532 -4.35 -13.15 -6.28
CA LEU A 532 -4.35 -11.89 -5.54
C LEU A 532 -3.07 -11.08 -5.80
N PRO A 533 -3.15 -9.73 -5.86
CA PRO A 533 -1.99 -8.86 -6.15
C PRO A 533 -0.83 -8.98 -5.14
N ASN A 534 -1.14 -9.35 -3.89
CA ASN A 534 -0.20 -9.50 -2.79
C ASN A 534 -0.14 -10.97 -2.30
N ALA A 535 -0.14 -11.93 -3.22
CA ALA A 535 0.01 -13.34 -2.84
C ALA A 535 1.36 -13.55 -2.14
N SER A 536 1.36 -13.59 -0.80
CA SER A 536 2.50 -14.04 -0.03
C SER A 536 2.69 -15.54 -0.27
N PRO A 537 3.92 -16.06 -0.41
CA PRO A 537 4.12 -17.49 -0.48
C PRO A 537 3.49 -18.14 0.75
N GLU A 538 2.56 -19.07 0.52
CA GLU A 538 1.88 -19.75 1.62
C GLU A 538 2.91 -20.56 2.43
N PRO A 539 2.92 -20.44 3.76
CA PRO A 539 3.78 -21.26 4.59
C PRO A 539 3.39 -22.74 4.41
N GLU A 540 4.40 -23.61 4.38
CA GLU A 540 4.17 -25.06 4.36
C GLU A 540 3.57 -25.49 5.71
N LEU A 541 2.29 -25.86 5.70
CA LEU A 541 1.55 -26.25 6.90
C LEU A 541 1.64 -27.76 7.13
N ALA A 542 1.99 -28.14 8.36
CA ALA A 542 1.98 -29.53 8.79
C ALA A 542 0.54 -30.01 9.06
N GLN A 543 0.17 -31.17 8.53
CA GLN A 543 -1.13 -31.79 8.78
C GLN A 543 -1.17 -32.39 10.18
N LEU A 544 -2.11 -31.93 11.01
CA LEU A 544 -2.39 -32.51 12.33
C LEU A 544 -3.56 -33.51 12.28
N CYS A 545 -4.58 -33.22 11.47
CA CYS A 545 -5.76 -34.06 11.33
C CYS A 545 -5.83 -34.64 9.92
N SER A 546 -5.94 -35.97 9.84
CA SER A 546 -5.98 -36.75 8.59
C SER A 546 -7.40 -37.16 8.25
#